data_AF-A0A640KQU8-F1
#
_entry.id   AF-A0A640KQU8-F1
#
_cell.length_a   1.000
_cell.length_b   1.000
_cell.length_c   1.000
_cell.angle_alpha   90.00
_cell.angle_beta   90.00
_cell.angle_gamma   90.00
#
_symmetry.space_group_name_H-M   'P 1'
#
loop_
_entity.id
_entity.type
_entity.pdbx_description
1 polymer ?
#
loop_
_entity_poly.entity_id
_entity_poly.type
_entity_poly.pdbx_seq_one_letter_code
_entity_poly.pdbx_strand_id
1 'polypeptide(L)'
;MSQPSDELARLHEELAQEEKDLAALEGNVEAHAAQLGYLHSEYTLNKTRVYQHYEPRLEPLRVVAYKSAEKESLIALQIEWLERKIVEQERRCQGGQFVETRDMKPAAEEYQKKAYQSLLRCYEHISECPNEALNLITQYTCPPDEAIETMELVMRVRGEPREACTWEASKVLFSHIYFYEFFASRSEGLLKKCDLLSNETMTEVEHFCADPHHSISALYRISTPIGCMGEWLHCIRNYYRVKLVTAPVLLPQNSDTPHMAKQAQAWLAMATLDEVYEETQEHEQHQITAAKGSDTGDDELSALIAVYEASKKRLQLTTDPLSETVDLLQKLRHRLHKLRDGVRTVEEERTAVEGELKEKLTEVRGNYDETMVPLEDQLEEMTECFVQRVTRKVDVTAAHPPPATTAANIADSAAVVAAS
;
A
#
# COMPACT_ATOMS: atom_id res chain seq x y z
N MET A 1 5.09 50.17 -70.86
CA MET A 1 6.27 49.56 -70.22
C MET A 1 6.42 50.23 -68.86
N SER A 2 5.91 49.58 -67.82
CA SER A 2 6.07 50.04 -66.42
C SER A 2 7.54 49.98 -66.06
N GLN A 3 8.07 51.03 -65.41
CA GLN A 3 9.47 51.04 -65.01
C GLN A 3 9.69 50.07 -63.84
N PRO A 4 10.83 49.34 -63.78
CA PRO A 4 11.15 48.39 -62.70
C PRO A 4 11.21 49.02 -61.30
N SER A 5 11.26 50.36 -61.22
CA SER A 5 11.20 51.12 -59.96
C SER A 5 9.81 51.17 -59.33
N ASP A 6 8.74 51.16 -60.13
CA ASP A 6 7.36 51.22 -59.64
C ASP A 6 6.91 49.85 -59.09
N GLU A 7 7.46 48.76 -59.63
CA GLU A 7 7.18 47.39 -59.21
C GLU A 7 7.88 47.08 -57.87
N LEU A 8 9.10 47.56 -57.67
CA LEU A 8 9.80 47.50 -56.37
C LEU A 8 9.10 48.30 -55.28
N ALA A 9 8.60 49.50 -55.59
CA ALA A 9 7.84 50.30 -54.64
C ALA A 9 6.54 49.60 -54.22
N ARG A 10 5.83 48.97 -55.18
CA ARG A 10 4.63 48.18 -54.90
C ARG A 10 4.92 46.98 -54.00
N LEU A 11 6.01 46.25 -54.27
CA LEU A 11 6.42 45.11 -53.45
C LEU A 11 6.82 45.51 -52.02
N HIS A 12 7.46 46.66 -51.83
CA HIS A 12 7.77 47.16 -50.49
C HIS A 12 6.51 47.57 -49.72
N GLU A 13 5.52 48.15 -50.40
CA GLU A 13 4.24 48.50 -49.77
C GLU A 13 3.42 47.25 -49.41
N GLU A 14 3.42 46.23 -50.28
CA GLU A 14 2.80 44.92 -50.04
C GLU A 14 3.47 44.18 -48.87
N LEU A 15 4.80 44.21 -48.79
CA LEU A 15 5.57 43.58 -47.70
C LEU A 15 5.33 44.31 -46.37
N ALA A 16 5.29 45.64 -46.37
CA ALA A 16 4.96 46.42 -45.17
C ALA A 16 3.53 46.17 -44.68
N GLN A 17 2.58 45.97 -45.60
CA GLN A 17 1.20 45.63 -45.26
C GLN A 17 1.10 44.21 -44.67
N GLU A 18 1.79 43.23 -45.25
CA GLU A 18 1.85 41.86 -44.72
C GLU A 18 2.55 41.78 -43.36
N GLU A 19 3.62 42.55 -43.13
CA GLU A 19 4.26 42.63 -41.80
C GLU A 19 3.35 43.23 -40.74
N LYS A 20 2.56 44.23 -41.11
CA LYS A 20 1.55 44.81 -40.22
C LYS A 20 0.45 43.81 -39.89
N ASP A 21 0.00 43.03 -40.89
CA ASP A 21 -1.04 42.02 -40.70
C ASP A 21 -0.54 40.83 -39.86
N LEU A 22 0.71 40.41 -40.04
CA LEU A 22 1.36 39.39 -39.19
C LEU A 22 1.52 39.86 -37.74
N ALA A 23 1.97 41.09 -37.51
CA ALA A 23 2.10 41.65 -36.17
C ALA A 23 0.75 41.77 -35.44
N ALA A 24 -0.32 42.12 -36.18
CA ALA A 24 -1.67 42.14 -35.63
C ALA A 24 -2.16 40.73 -35.25
N LEU A 25 -1.83 39.74 -36.07
CA LEU A 25 -2.23 38.35 -35.83
C LEU A 25 -1.43 37.71 -34.69
N GLU A 26 -0.13 37.99 -34.59
CA GLU A 26 0.70 37.62 -33.43
C GLU A 26 0.14 38.21 -32.13
N GLY A 27 -0.19 39.51 -32.11
CA GLY A 27 -0.80 40.15 -30.94
C GLY A 27 -2.16 39.55 -30.56
N ASN A 28 -2.95 39.09 -31.53
CA ASN A 28 -4.21 38.39 -31.26
C ASN A 28 -3.97 36.99 -30.66
N VAL A 29 -3.02 36.22 -31.20
CA VAL A 29 -2.63 34.91 -30.66
C VAL A 29 -2.14 35.06 -29.22
N GLU A 30 -1.26 36.02 -28.94
CA GLU A 30 -0.79 36.31 -27.59
C GLU A 30 -1.92 36.68 -26.62
N ALA A 31 -2.87 37.52 -27.06
CA ALA A 31 -4.00 37.93 -26.24
C ALA A 31 -4.93 36.75 -25.90
N HIS A 32 -5.24 35.88 -26.86
CA HIS A 32 -6.11 34.72 -26.63
C HIS A 32 -5.41 33.64 -25.82
N ALA A 33 -4.11 33.40 -26.07
CA ALA A 33 -3.29 32.51 -25.25
C ALA A 33 -3.23 33.00 -23.78
N ALA A 34 -3.08 34.30 -23.55
CA ALA A 34 -3.12 34.88 -22.21
C ALA A 34 -4.48 34.67 -21.54
N GLN A 35 -5.58 34.95 -22.24
CA GLN A 35 -6.95 34.71 -21.74
C GLN A 35 -7.20 33.25 -21.36
N LEU A 36 -6.78 32.31 -22.21
CA LEU A 36 -6.87 30.88 -21.92
C LEU A 36 -6.03 30.49 -20.70
N GLY A 37 -4.83 31.05 -20.56
CA GLY A 37 -3.98 30.86 -19.37
C GLY A 37 -4.64 31.34 -18.08
N TYR A 38 -5.35 32.49 -18.11
CA TYR A 38 -6.13 32.97 -16.97
C TYR A 38 -7.28 32.02 -16.63
N LEU A 39 -8.06 31.59 -17.62
CA LEU A 39 -9.18 30.66 -17.41
C LEU A 39 -8.70 29.31 -16.86
N HIS A 40 -7.60 28.76 -17.38
CA HIS A 40 -7.04 27.50 -16.87
C HIS A 40 -6.57 27.62 -15.41
N SER A 41 -5.96 28.76 -15.05
CA SER A 41 -5.55 29.04 -13.68
C SER A 41 -6.75 29.16 -12.74
N GLU A 42 -7.80 29.85 -13.19
CA GLU A 42 -9.04 30.02 -12.43
C GLU A 42 -9.79 28.68 -12.25
N TYR A 43 -9.90 27.89 -13.31
CA TYR A 43 -10.45 26.54 -13.27
C TYR A 43 -9.69 25.65 -12.27
N THR A 44 -8.35 25.67 -12.32
CA THR A 44 -7.51 24.91 -11.39
C THR A 44 -7.73 25.35 -9.94
N LEU A 45 -7.83 26.66 -9.70
CA LEU A 45 -8.11 27.21 -8.37
C LEU A 45 -9.50 26.79 -7.86
N ASN A 46 -10.52 26.89 -8.71
CA ASN A 46 -11.90 26.53 -8.34
C ASN A 46 -12.05 25.02 -8.12
N LYS A 47 -11.42 24.19 -8.95
CA LYS A 47 -11.30 22.76 -8.72
C LYS A 47 -10.63 22.46 -7.37
N THR A 48 -9.54 23.15 -7.05
CA THR A 48 -8.83 23.01 -5.77
C THR A 48 -9.71 23.41 -4.58
N ARG A 49 -10.46 24.52 -4.68
CA ARG A 49 -11.41 24.96 -3.64
C ARG A 49 -12.51 23.93 -3.39
N VAL A 50 -13.02 23.31 -4.45
CA VAL A 50 -13.99 22.22 -4.33
C VAL A 50 -13.37 21.06 -3.55
N TYR A 51 -12.19 20.58 -3.91
CA TYR A 51 -11.52 19.53 -3.13
C TYR A 51 -11.28 19.94 -1.67
N GLN A 52 -10.79 21.15 -1.41
CA GLN A 52 -10.55 21.64 -0.05
C GLN A 52 -11.83 21.72 0.81
N HIS A 53 -12.99 21.89 0.18
CA HIS A 53 -14.27 21.88 0.88
C HIS A 53 -14.72 20.46 1.26
N TYR A 54 -14.53 19.49 0.36
CA TYR A 54 -15.05 18.12 0.53
C TYR A 54 -14.07 17.17 1.20
N GLU A 55 -12.76 17.33 1.01
CA GLU A 55 -11.74 16.42 1.53
C GLU A 55 -11.77 16.30 3.07
N PRO A 56 -11.94 17.37 3.86
CA PRO A 56 -12.06 17.24 5.32
C PRO A 56 -13.27 16.42 5.79
N ARG A 57 -14.31 16.30 4.95
CA ARG A 57 -15.48 15.44 5.22
C ARG A 57 -15.24 14.00 4.76
N LEU A 58 -14.57 13.82 3.63
CA LEU A 58 -14.32 12.50 3.03
C LEU A 58 -13.24 11.71 3.78
N GLU A 59 -12.17 12.37 4.21
CA GLU A 59 -11.00 11.68 4.74
C GLU A 59 -11.32 10.87 6.02
N PRO A 60 -12.03 11.41 7.03
CA PRO A 60 -12.43 10.63 8.20
C PRO A 60 -13.29 9.41 7.83
N LEU A 61 -14.17 9.54 6.82
CA LEU A 61 -15.04 8.46 6.38
C LEU A 61 -14.23 7.34 5.71
N ARG A 62 -13.22 7.70 4.90
CA ARG A 62 -12.30 6.72 4.29
C ARG A 62 -11.50 5.98 5.36
N VAL A 63 -10.94 6.71 6.33
CA VAL A 63 -10.19 6.12 7.46
C VAL A 63 -11.05 5.13 8.24
N VAL A 64 -12.28 5.52 8.61
CA VAL A 64 -13.19 4.64 9.37
C VAL A 64 -13.59 3.41 8.56
N ALA A 65 -13.94 3.58 7.28
CA ALA A 65 -14.31 2.46 6.42
C ALA A 65 -13.14 1.48 6.23
N TYR A 66 -11.95 2.00 5.93
CA TYR A 66 -10.75 1.18 5.71
C TYR A 66 -10.34 0.42 6.98
N LYS A 67 -10.22 1.11 8.12
CA LYS A 67 -9.92 0.50 9.41
C LYS A 67 -10.93 -0.58 9.80
N SER A 68 -12.21 -0.35 9.52
CA SER A 68 -13.27 -1.30 9.82
C SER A 68 -13.20 -2.53 8.92
N ALA A 69 -12.86 -2.39 7.63
CA ALA A 69 -12.64 -3.52 6.74
C ALA A 69 -11.48 -4.41 7.22
N GLU A 70 -10.39 -3.80 7.69
CA GLU A 70 -9.24 -4.53 8.24
C GLU A 70 -9.58 -5.28 9.54
N LYS A 71 -10.41 -4.68 10.41
CA LYS A 71 -10.93 -5.32 11.62
C LYS A 71 -11.93 -6.44 11.30
N GLU A 72 -12.79 -6.23 10.30
CA GLU A 72 -13.71 -7.25 9.80
C GLU A 72 -12.95 -8.48 9.31
N SER A 73 -11.86 -8.31 8.55
CA SER A 73 -11.02 -9.41 8.07
C SER A 73 -10.51 -10.30 9.20
N LEU A 74 -10.02 -9.72 10.31
CA LEU A 74 -9.56 -10.47 11.47
C LEU A 74 -10.69 -11.21 12.19
N ILE A 75 -11.85 -10.55 12.38
CA ILE A 75 -13.02 -11.19 13.01
C ILE A 75 -13.54 -12.34 12.16
N ALA A 76 -13.60 -12.17 10.83
CA ALA A 76 -14.03 -13.20 9.91
C ALA A 76 -13.11 -14.42 9.96
N LEU A 77 -11.78 -14.22 10.02
CA LEU A 77 -10.82 -15.30 10.17
C LEU A 77 -11.02 -16.09 11.48
N GLN A 78 -11.29 -15.39 12.60
CA GLN A 78 -11.60 -16.04 13.87
C GLN A 78 -12.89 -16.85 13.81
N ILE A 79 -13.94 -16.30 13.21
CA ILE A 79 -15.22 -16.99 13.01
C ILE A 79 -15.03 -18.25 12.18
N GLU A 80 -14.35 -18.16 11.02
CA GLU A 80 -14.11 -19.30 10.14
C GLU A 80 -13.34 -20.42 10.85
N TRP A 81 -12.34 -20.05 11.66
CA TRP A 81 -11.57 -21.00 12.45
C TRP A 81 -12.42 -21.68 13.54
N LEU A 82 -13.19 -20.90 14.32
CA LEU A 82 -14.04 -21.42 15.39
C LEU A 82 -15.14 -22.33 14.84
N GLU A 83 -15.75 -21.97 13.72
CA GLU A 83 -16.74 -22.81 13.03
C GLU A 83 -16.13 -24.16 12.62
N ARG A 84 -14.92 -24.15 12.04
CA ARG A 84 -14.18 -25.38 11.71
C ARG A 84 -13.89 -26.22 12.94
N LYS A 85 -13.49 -25.58 14.05
CA LYS A 85 -13.23 -26.26 15.32
C LYS A 85 -14.50 -26.92 15.86
N ILE A 86 -15.64 -26.24 15.83
CA ILE A 86 -16.94 -26.77 16.26
C ILE A 86 -17.34 -27.97 15.40
N VAL A 87 -17.27 -27.85 14.07
CA VAL A 87 -17.64 -28.96 13.15
C VAL A 87 -16.78 -30.20 13.41
N GLU A 88 -15.47 -30.03 13.62
CA GLU A 88 -14.58 -31.17 13.91
C GLU A 88 -14.83 -31.74 15.32
N GLN A 89 -15.16 -30.91 16.30
CA GLN A 89 -15.58 -31.36 17.64
C GLN A 89 -16.87 -32.17 17.59
N GLU A 90 -17.90 -31.69 16.91
CA GLU A 90 -19.18 -32.39 16.78
C GLU A 90 -19.02 -33.75 16.07
N ARG A 91 -18.21 -33.79 15.00
CA ARG A 91 -17.92 -35.03 14.26
C ARG A 91 -17.28 -36.11 15.14
N ARG A 92 -16.43 -35.72 16.09
CA ARG A 92 -15.63 -36.62 16.95
C ARG A 92 -16.34 -36.97 18.25
N CYS A 93 -17.10 -36.04 18.82
CA CYS A 93 -17.90 -36.27 20.01
C CYS A 93 -19.00 -37.33 19.79
N GLN A 94 -19.52 -37.47 18.57
CA GLN A 94 -20.42 -38.59 18.19
C GLN A 94 -19.74 -39.96 18.34
N GLY A 95 -18.40 -40.02 18.31
CA GLY A 95 -17.59 -41.22 18.52
C GLY A 95 -16.94 -41.32 19.91
N GLY A 96 -17.26 -40.41 20.86
CA GLY A 96 -16.67 -40.41 22.21
C GLY A 96 -15.20 -40.00 22.28
N GLN A 97 -14.65 -39.41 21.22
CA GLN A 97 -13.25 -38.97 21.13
C GLN A 97 -13.15 -37.44 21.26
N PHE A 98 -12.17 -36.96 22.03
CA PHE A 98 -11.84 -35.54 22.12
C PHE A 98 -11.02 -35.09 20.91
N VAL A 99 -11.15 -33.82 20.53
CA VAL A 99 -10.33 -33.22 19.46
C VAL A 99 -8.97 -32.85 20.01
N GLU A 100 -7.92 -33.42 19.43
CA GLU A 100 -6.54 -33.10 19.76
C GLU A 100 -5.96 -32.06 18.79
N THR A 101 -4.88 -31.40 19.17
CA THR A 101 -4.16 -30.43 18.33
C THR A 101 -3.78 -31.00 16.97
N ARG A 102 -3.45 -32.30 16.93
CA ARG A 102 -3.13 -33.02 15.68
C ARG A 102 -4.28 -33.06 14.69
N ASP A 103 -5.52 -33.06 15.17
CA ASP A 103 -6.71 -33.21 14.33
C ASP A 103 -7.02 -31.89 13.60
N MET A 104 -6.76 -30.77 14.26
CA MET A 104 -6.92 -29.43 13.69
C MET A 104 -5.73 -28.97 12.85
N LYS A 105 -4.58 -29.66 12.95
CA LYS A 105 -3.33 -29.29 12.28
C LYS A 105 -3.45 -29.18 10.75
N PRO A 106 -4.07 -30.12 10.01
CA PRO A 106 -4.20 -29.99 8.56
C PRO A 106 -5.01 -28.76 8.14
N ALA A 107 -6.06 -28.42 8.90
CA ALA A 107 -6.86 -27.23 8.64
C ALA A 107 -6.05 -25.95 8.91
N ALA A 108 -5.31 -25.90 10.00
CA ALA A 108 -4.47 -24.74 10.33
C ALA A 108 -3.34 -24.53 9.29
N GLU A 109 -2.70 -25.60 8.84
CA GLU A 109 -1.68 -25.57 7.79
C GLU A 109 -2.23 -25.08 6.45
N GLU A 110 -3.52 -25.33 6.15
CA GLU A 110 -4.18 -24.78 4.96
C GLU A 110 -4.23 -23.24 5.00
N TYR A 111 -4.65 -22.65 6.12
CA TYR A 111 -4.65 -21.20 6.30
C TYR A 111 -3.24 -20.62 6.24
N GLN A 112 -2.29 -21.26 6.92
CA GLN A 112 -0.90 -20.80 6.93
C GLN A 112 -0.29 -20.84 5.53
N LYS A 113 -0.58 -21.89 4.75
CA LYS A 113 -0.13 -22.01 3.36
C LYS A 113 -0.69 -20.88 2.50
N LYS A 114 -1.97 -20.52 2.64
CA LYS A 114 -2.56 -19.39 1.91
C LYS A 114 -1.88 -18.07 2.26
N ALA A 115 -1.67 -17.80 3.55
CA ALA A 115 -0.97 -16.59 3.99
C ALA A 115 0.49 -16.55 3.50
N TYR A 116 1.18 -17.69 3.54
CA TYR A 116 2.54 -17.81 3.04
C TYR A 116 2.64 -17.64 1.51
N GLN A 117 1.63 -18.09 0.74
CA GLN A 117 1.57 -17.84 -0.70
C GLN A 117 1.50 -16.35 -1.04
N SER A 118 0.76 -15.55 -0.28
CA SER A 118 0.77 -14.09 -0.43
C SER A 118 2.15 -13.50 -0.17
N LEU A 119 2.85 -13.99 0.86
CA LEU A 119 4.20 -13.55 1.16
C LEU A 119 5.21 -13.92 0.06
N LEU A 120 5.09 -15.11 -0.54
CA LEU A 120 5.93 -15.51 -1.67
C LEU A 120 5.73 -14.60 -2.88
N ARG A 121 4.50 -14.21 -3.19
CA ARG A 121 4.22 -13.22 -4.26
C ARG A 121 4.84 -11.86 -3.95
N CYS A 122 4.77 -11.43 -2.69
CA CYS A 122 5.44 -10.20 -2.28
C CYS A 122 6.97 -10.29 -2.50
N TYR A 123 7.61 -11.43 -2.24
CA TYR A 123 9.03 -11.62 -2.57
C TYR A 123 9.29 -11.58 -4.08
N GLU A 124 8.38 -12.10 -4.91
CA GLU A 124 8.45 -11.96 -6.37
C GLU A 124 8.43 -10.47 -6.76
N HIS A 125 7.50 -9.67 -6.23
CA HIS A 125 7.46 -8.23 -6.47
C HIS A 125 8.73 -7.50 -6.01
N ILE A 126 9.32 -7.89 -4.88
CA ILE A 126 10.61 -7.37 -4.42
C ILE A 126 11.71 -7.71 -5.43
N SER A 127 11.73 -8.95 -5.94
CA SER A 127 12.72 -9.40 -6.93
C SER A 127 12.57 -8.73 -8.30
N GLU A 128 11.35 -8.32 -8.66
CA GLU A 128 11.01 -7.67 -9.92
C GLU A 128 11.04 -6.14 -9.84
N CYS A 129 11.28 -5.57 -8.65
CA CYS A 129 11.36 -4.13 -8.47
C CYS A 129 12.44 -3.54 -9.40
N PRO A 130 12.18 -2.44 -10.13
CA PRO A 130 13.19 -1.82 -10.99
C PRO A 130 14.36 -1.23 -10.20
N ASN A 131 15.58 -1.42 -10.71
CA ASN A 131 16.81 -0.88 -10.12
C ASN A 131 16.82 0.65 -10.08
N GLU A 132 16.25 1.29 -11.10
CA GLU A 132 16.12 2.74 -11.19
C GLU A 132 15.29 3.30 -10.04
N ALA A 133 14.26 2.56 -9.61
CA ALA A 133 13.40 2.97 -8.50
C ALA A 133 14.14 2.94 -7.16
N LEU A 134 15.02 1.95 -6.92
CA LEU A 134 15.90 1.89 -5.74
C LEU A 134 16.92 3.04 -5.72
N ASN A 135 17.48 3.38 -6.88
CA ASN A 135 18.41 4.49 -7.01
C ASN A 135 17.73 5.84 -6.75
N LEU A 136 16.47 6.00 -7.18
CA LEU A 136 15.71 7.22 -6.98
C LEU A 136 15.38 7.43 -5.50
N ILE A 137 14.85 6.40 -4.82
CA ILE A 137 14.43 6.53 -3.43
C ILE A 137 15.58 6.79 -2.46
N THR A 138 16.76 6.23 -2.73
CA THR A 138 17.95 6.44 -1.89
C THR A 138 18.46 7.89 -1.95
N GLN A 139 18.10 8.64 -3.00
CA GLN A 139 18.45 10.06 -3.17
C GLN A 139 17.49 11.00 -2.45
N TYR A 140 16.40 10.51 -1.85
CA TYR A 140 15.46 11.36 -1.13
C TYR A 140 16.14 11.99 0.10
N THR A 141 16.25 13.32 0.07
CA THR A 141 16.71 14.14 1.19
C THR A 141 15.58 14.46 2.17
N CYS A 142 14.35 14.54 1.67
CA CYS A 142 13.13 14.74 2.44
C CYS A 142 12.07 13.75 1.91
N PRO A 143 12.13 12.48 2.35
CA PRO A 143 11.12 11.49 1.95
C PRO A 143 9.75 11.84 2.55
N PRO A 144 8.64 11.38 1.92
CA PRO A 144 7.31 11.47 2.52
C PRO A 144 7.22 10.72 3.85
N ASP A 145 6.36 11.19 4.76
CA ASP A 145 6.20 10.63 6.11
C ASP A 145 5.81 9.15 6.05
N GLU A 146 4.93 8.76 5.13
CA GLU A 146 4.49 7.37 4.96
C GLU A 146 5.65 6.45 4.55
N ALA A 147 6.63 6.97 3.80
CA ALA A 147 7.82 6.20 3.43
C ALA A 147 8.76 5.99 4.62
N ILE A 148 8.88 7.00 5.50
CA ILE A 148 9.63 6.91 6.75
C ILE A 148 8.97 5.87 7.66
N GLU A 149 7.67 6.04 7.94
CA GLU A 149 6.91 5.17 8.83
C GLU A 149 6.93 3.71 8.36
N THR A 150 6.76 3.49 7.05
CA THR A 150 6.86 2.14 6.44
C THR A 150 8.22 1.51 6.76
N MET A 151 9.31 2.22 6.50
CA MET A 151 10.66 1.65 6.68
C MET A 151 11.02 1.48 8.14
N GLU A 152 10.66 2.41 9.02
CA GLU A 152 10.86 2.26 10.46
C GLU A 152 10.14 1.03 11.01
N LEU A 153 8.90 0.77 10.54
CA LEU A 153 8.18 -0.43 10.95
C LEU A 153 8.80 -1.70 10.36
N VAL A 154 9.24 -1.70 9.09
CA VAL A 154 9.97 -2.83 8.49
C VAL A 154 11.20 -3.18 9.32
N MET A 155 11.99 -2.19 9.66
CA MET A 155 13.20 -2.33 10.47
C MET A 155 12.89 -2.94 11.85
N ARG A 156 11.86 -2.41 12.55
CA ARG A 156 11.41 -2.93 13.85
C ARG A 156 10.91 -4.37 13.80
N VAL A 157 10.06 -4.71 12.82
CA VAL A 157 9.52 -6.08 12.67
C VAL A 157 10.64 -7.09 12.42
N ARG A 158 11.73 -6.65 11.78
CA ARG A 158 12.94 -7.47 11.53
C ARG A 158 13.84 -7.59 12.76
N GLY A 159 13.51 -6.90 13.86
CA GLY A 159 14.20 -6.94 15.14
C GLY A 159 15.31 -5.91 15.30
N GLU A 160 15.31 -4.84 14.50
CA GLU A 160 16.26 -3.74 14.67
C GLU A 160 15.80 -2.85 15.85
N PRO A 161 16.73 -2.32 16.65
CA PRO A 161 16.38 -1.50 17.82
C PRO A 161 15.72 -0.20 17.37
N ARG A 162 14.77 0.31 18.17
CA ARG A 162 13.97 1.50 17.82
C ARG A 162 14.84 2.71 17.50
N GLU A 163 15.94 2.91 18.22
CA GLU A 163 16.82 4.07 18.01
C GLU A 163 17.58 4.00 16.68
N ALA A 164 17.70 2.81 16.08
CA ALA A 164 18.36 2.62 14.79
C ALA A 164 17.38 2.67 13.60
N CYS A 165 16.06 2.64 13.87
CA CYS A 165 15.02 2.71 12.86
C CYS A 165 14.90 4.15 12.39
N THR A 166 15.75 4.55 11.44
CA THR A 166 15.81 5.89 10.87
C THR A 166 15.86 5.80 9.34
N TRP A 167 15.42 6.84 8.65
CA TRP A 167 15.49 6.90 7.19
C TRP A 167 16.91 6.70 6.63
N GLU A 168 17.93 7.28 7.28
CA GLU A 168 19.31 7.13 6.80
C GLU A 168 19.81 5.69 6.94
N ALA A 169 19.40 4.99 8.01
CA ALA A 169 19.70 3.58 8.17
C ALA A 169 18.92 2.72 7.16
N SER A 170 17.68 3.10 6.83
CA SER A 170 16.84 2.36 5.88
C SER A 170 17.37 2.39 4.45
N LYS A 171 18.15 3.39 4.07
CA LYS A 171 18.84 3.44 2.75
C LYS A 171 19.75 2.24 2.50
N VAL A 172 20.31 1.63 3.56
CA VAL A 172 21.10 0.39 3.43
C VAL A 172 20.23 -0.78 2.97
N LEU A 173 18.96 -0.83 3.42
CA LEU A 173 18.01 -1.87 3.03
C LEU A 173 17.62 -1.74 1.54
N PHE A 174 17.70 -0.54 0.96
CA PHE A 174 17.48 -0.29 -0.47
C PHE A 174 18.73 -0.52 -1.34
N SER A 175 19.87 -0.90 -0.75
CA SER A 175 21.01 -1.31 -1.57
C SER A 175 20.66 -2.55 -2.39
N HIS A 176 21.10 -2.61 -3.65
CA HIS A 176 20.79 -3.72 -4.57
C HIS A 176 21.00 -5.09 -3.92
N ILE A 177 22.18 -5.30 -3.34
CA ILE A 177 22.54 -6.56 -2.69
C ILE A 177 21.55 -6.89 -1.57
N TYR A 178 21.20 -5.91 -0.74
CA TYR A 178 20.31 -6.17 0.37
C TYR A 178 18.88 -6.44 -0.08
N PHE A 179 18.35 -5.57 -0.94
CA PHE A 179 16.95 -5.59 -1.36
C PHE A 179 16.61 -6.86 -2.14
N TYR A 180 17.44 -7.22 -3.14
CA TYR A 180 17.16 -8.37 -3.99
C TYR A 180 17.65 -9.70 -3.42
N GLU A 181 18.82 -9.74 -2.77
CA GLU A 181 19.46 -11.02 -2.39
C GLU A 181 19.21 -11.39 -0.92
N PHE A 182 19.18 -10.41 -0.02
CA PHE A 182 19.12 -10.68 1.42
C PHE A 182 17.75 -10.45 2.07
N PHE A 183 16.89 -9.61 1.51
CA PHE A 183 15.66 -9.23 2.18
C PHE A 183 14.75 -10.45 2.43
N ALA A 184 14.43 -11.20 1.38
CA ALA A 184 13.58 -12.39 1.48
C ALA A 184 14.18 -13.46 2.40
N SER A 185 15.48 -13.75 2.28
CA SER A 185 16.14 -14.74 3.13
C SER A 185 16.16 -14.34 4.61
N ARG A 186 16.30 -13.05 4.91
CA ARG A 186 16.23 -12.52 6.27
C ARG A 186 14.80 -12.52 6.82
N SER A 187 13.82 -12.23 5.97
CA SER A 187 12.39 -12.37 6.30
C SER A 187 12.03 -13.83 6.63
N GLU A 188 12.49 -14.80 5.84
CA GLU A 188 12.32 -16.23 6.16
C GLU A 188 13.01 -16.62 7.48
N GLY A 189 14.14 -15.99 7.78
CA GLY A 189 14.81 -16.13 9.07
C GLY A 189 13.95 -15.67 10.25
N LEU A 190 13.20 -14.58 10.10
CA LEU A 190 12.24 -14.09 11.10
C LEU A 190 11.14 -15.13 11.34
N LEU A 191 10.52 -15.65 10.27
CA LEU A 191 9.41 -16.60 10.39
C LEU A 191 9.80 -17.91 11.10
N LYS A 192 11.06 -18.33 10.94
CA LYS A 192 11.61 -19.54 11.58
C LYS A 192 11.99 -19.32 13.05
N LYS A 193 12.39 -18.10 13.42
CA LYS A 193 12.83 -17.77 14.78
C LYS A 193 11.69 -17.33 15.68
N CYS A 194 10.70 -16.65 15.11
CA CYS A 194 9.61 -16.03 15.84
C CYS A 194 8.30 -16.75 15.54
N ASP A 195 7.82 -17.52 16.52
CA ASP A 195 6.51 -18.17 16.42
C ASP A 195 5.37 -17.18 16.44
N LEU A 196 5.41 -16.22 17.36
CA LEU A 196 4.52 -15.07 17.42
C LEU A 196 5.34 -13.78 17.49
N LEU A 197 4.82 -12.70 16.92
CA LEU A 197 5.33 -11.36 17.18
C LEU A 197 4.97 -10.96 18.61
N SER A 198 5.72 -10.01 19.17
CA SER A 198 5.34 -9.40 20.46
C SER A 198 3.98 -8.69 20.31
N ASN A 199 3.21 -8.59 21.40
CA ASN A 199 1.93 -7.87 21.38
C ASN A 199 2.08 -6.41 20.91
N GLU A 200 3.18 -5.75 21.30
CA GLU A 200 3.50 -4.40 20.89
C GLU A 200 3.72 -4.32 19.37
N THR A 201 4.63 -5.14 18.83
CA THR A 201 4.92 -5.18 17.39
C THR A 201 3.68 -5.58 16.58
N MET A 202 2.91 -6.56 17.03
CA MET A 202 1.69 -6.96 16.35
C MET A 202 0.67 -5.82 16.30
N THR A 203 0.51 -5.08 17.41
CA THR A 203 -0.41 -3.93 17.47
C THR A 203 0.04 -2.79 16.55
N GLU A 204 1.35 -2.52 16.47
CA GLU A 204 1.90 -1.53 15.54
C GLU A 204 1.65 -1.91 14.09
N VAL A 205 1.87 -3.17 13.72
CA VAL A 205 1.60 -3.67 12.36
C VAL A 205 0.11 -3.64 12.05
N GLU A 206 -0.76 -4.00 13.00
CA GLU A 206 -2.21 -3.86 12.84
C GLU A 206 -2.63 -2.41 12.62
N HIS A 207 -2.07 -1.47 13.40
CA HIS A 207 -2.41 -0.06 13.29
C HIS A 207 -1.96 0.52 11.95
N PHE A 208 -0.72 0.23 11.56
CA PHE A 208 -0.16 0.64 10.26
C PHE A 208 -1.03 0.13 9.12
N CYS A 209 -1.33 -1.17 9.08
CA CYS A 209 -2.13 -1.74 8.00
C CYS A 209 -3.61 -1.31 8.02
N ALA A 210 -4.08 -0.68 9.11
CA ALA A 210 -5.44 -0.14 9.23
C ALA A 210 -5.55 1.34 8.82
N ASP A 211 -4.44 1.98 8.45
CA ASP A 211 -4.41 3.35 7.92
C ASP A 211 -4.51 3.33 6.38
N PRO A 212 -5.46 4.05 5.75
CA PRO A 212 -5.58 4.11 4.30
C PRO A 212 -4.33 4.69 3.59
N HIS A 213 -3.55 5.55 4.24
CA HIS A 213 -2.30 6.10 3.67
C HIS A 213 -1.22 5.01 3.51
N HIS A 214 -1.30 3.98 4.34
CA HIS A 214 -0.44 2.79 4.32
C HIS A 214 -1.09 1.61 3.59
N SER A 215 -2.15 1.85 2.83
CA SER A 215 -2.68 0.86 1.89
C SER A 215 -1.63 0.54 0.83
N ILE A 216 -1.58 -0.72 0.39
CA ILE A 216 -0.58 -1.19 -0.59
C ILE A 216 -0.59 -0.28 -1.84
N SER A 217 -1.77 0.08 -2.34
CA SER A 217 -1.90 0.93 -3.52
C SER A 217 -1.44 2.37 -3.29
N ALA A 218 -1.64 2.94 -2.10
CA ALA A 218 -1.12 4.26 -1.74
C ALA A 218 0.42 4.26 -1.69
N LEU A 219 1.01 3.23 -1.07
CA LEU A 219 2.45 3.10 -0.95
C LEU A 219 3.15 2.90 -2.31
N TYR A 220 2.55 2.13 -3.23
CA TYR A 220 3.06 2.01 -4.59
C TYR A 220 3.02 3.32 -5.39
N ARG A 221 2.12 4.26 -5.05
CA ARG A 221 2.09 5.60 -5.68
C ARG A 221 3.24 6.49 -5.20
N ILE A 222 3.75 6.25 -3.99
CA ILE A 222 4.93 6.96 -3.48
C ILE A 222 6.18 6.47 -4.21
N SER A 223 6.41 5.15 -4.20
CA SER A 223 7.46 4.51 -4.98
C SER A 223 7.29 2.99 -4.99
N THR A 224 7.79 2.32 -6.03
CA THR A 224 7.76 0.86 -6.11
C THR A 224 8.43 0.16 -4.92
N PRO A 225 9.64 0.55 -4.47
CA PRO A 225 10.28 -0.09 -3.32
C PRO A 225 9.47 0.03 -2.02
N ILE A 226 8.87 1.20 -1.75
CA ILE A 226 8.02 1.41 -0.58
C ILE A 226 6.74 0.60 -0.67
N GLY A 227 6.13 0.53 -1.85
CA GLY A 227 4.99 -0.35 -2.12
C GLY A 227 5.29 -1.81 -1.77
N CYS A 228 6.43 -2.35 -2.23
CA CYS A 228 6.88 -3.70 -1.90
C CYS A 228 7.10 -3.92 -0.39
N MET A 229 7.69 -2.93 0.30
CA MET A 229 7.93 -2.99 1.75
C MET A 229 6.63 -2.93 2.55
N GLY A 230 5.68 -2.10 2.13
CA GLY A 230 4.33 -2.05 2.69
C GLY A 230 3.58 -3.36 2.47
N GLU A 231 3.58 -3.90 1.26
CA GLU A 231 2.98 -5.19 0.96
C GLU A 231 3.57 -6.31 1.81
N TRP A 232 4.88 -6.28 2.07
CA TRP A 232 5.53 -7.23 2.97
C TRP A 232 4.97 -7.12 4.39
N LEU A 233 4.79 -5.92 4.95
CA LEU A 233 4.17 -5.72 6.27
C LEU A 233 2.75 -6.29 6.33
N HIS A 234 1.94 -6.05 5.30
CA HIS A 234 0.58 -6.61 5.18
C HIS A 234 0.61 -8.15 5.12
N CYS A 235 1.56 -8.74 4.40
CA CYS A 235 1.73 -10.19 4.31
C CYS A 235 2.20 -10.80 5.63
N ILE A 236 3.17 -10.18 6.31
CA ILE A 236 3.66 -10.60 7.63
C ILE A 236 2.54 -10.56 8.65
N ARG A 237 1.76 -9.47 8.68
CA ARG A 237 0.56 -9.35 9.52
C ARG A 237 -0.37 -10.52 9.30
N ASN A 238 -0.74 -10.80 8.05
CA ASN A 238 -1.69 -11.88 7.73
C ASN A 238 -1.14 -13.25 8.13
N TYR A 239 0.15 -13.49 7.94
CA TYR A 239 0.82 -14.72 8.37
C TYR A 239 0.73 -14.91 9.89
N TYR A 240 1.03 -13.86 10.67
CA TYR A 240 0.97 -13.93 12.13
C TYR A 240 -0.47 -13.90 12.69
N ARG A 241 -1.43 -13.24 12.03
CA ARG A 241 -2.87 -13.36 12.32
C ARG A 241 -3.31 -14.82 12.30
N VAL A 242 -2.91 -15.59 11.29
CA VAL A 242 -3.23 -17.03 11.22
C VAL A 242 -2.63 -17.77 12.40
N LYS A 243 -1.36 -17.54 12.76
CA LYS A 243 -0.75 -18.19 13.92
C LYS A 243 -1.42 -17.82 15.25
N LEU A 244 -1.85 -16.57 15.41
CA LEU A 244 -2.60 -16.10 16.59
C LEU A 244 -3.96 -16.81 16.68
N VAL A 245 -4.75 -16.78 15.60
CA VAL A 245 -6.11 -17.37 15.57
C VAL A 245 -6.08 -18.88 15.76
N THR A 246 -5.08 -19.55 15.19
CA THR A 246 -4.95 -21.01 15.25
C THR A 246 -4.21 -21.50 16.50
N ALA A 247 -3.69 -20.62 17.36
CA ALA A 247 -2.99 -21.04 18.57
C ALA A 247 -3.88 -21.95 19.45
N PRO A 248 -3.34 -23.04 20.03
CA PRO A 248 -1.94 -23.48 20.01
C PRO A 248 -1.52 -24.34 18.80
N VAL A 249 -2.38 -24.54 17.79
CA VAL A 249 -2.20 -25.59 16.76
C VAL A 249 -0.93 -25.45 15.92
N LEU A 250 -0.59 -24.24 15.50
CA LEU A 250 0.61 -23.96 14.71
C LEU A 250 1.83 -23.59 15.56
N LEU A 251 1.70 -23.53 16.88
CA LEU A 251 2.81 -23.25 17.77
C LEU A 251 3.65 -24.51 18.00
N PRO A 252 4.96 -24.39 18.23
CA PRO A 252 5.79 -25.54 18.58
C PRO A 252 5.32 -26.14 19.90
N GLN A 253 5.45 -27.46 20.04
CA GLN A 253 5.11 -28.17 21.26
C GLN A 253 6.28 -28.07 22.26
N ASN A 254 6.30 -26.99 23.04
CA ASN A 254 7.28 -26.74 24.09
C ASN A 254 6.58 -26.40 25.43
N SER A 255 7.34 -26.06 26.46
CA SER A 255 6.78 -25.65 27.77
C SER A 255 5.99 -24.35 27.70
N ASP A 256 6.31 -23.50 26.71
CA ASP A 256 5.84 -22.11 26.65
C ASP A 256 4.57 -21.97 25.81
N THR A 257 4.23 -23.00 25.01
CA THR A 257 3.03 -23.04 24.15
C THR A 257 1.75 -22.64 24.89
N PRO A 258 1.45 -23.12 26.11
CA PRO A 258 0.22 -22.75 26.81
C PRO A 258 0.19 -21.26 27.17
N HIS A 259 1.33 -20.69 27.58
CA HIS A 259 1.45 -19.27 27.87
C HIS A 259 1.27 -18.43 26.58
N MET A 260 1.93 -18.83 25.49
CA MET A 260 1.80 -18.16 24.19
C MET A 260 0.37 -18.22 23.65
N ALA A 261 -0.33 -19.35 23.82
CA ALA A 261 -1.71 -19.50 23.41
C ALA A 261 -2.66 -18.59 24.21
N LYS A 262 -2.48 -18.51 25.54
CA LYS A 262 -3.23 -17.57 26.39
C LYS A 262 -2.95 -16.12 25.98
N GLN A 263 -1.70 -15.78 25.72
CA GLN A 263 -1.31 -14.45 25.24
C GLN A 263 -1.96 -14.12 23.89
N ALA A 264 -1.99 -15.06 22.96
CA ALA A 264 -2.65 -14.90 21.67
C ALA A 264 -4.16 -14.67 21.83
N GLN A 265 -4.83 -15.46 22.67
CA GLN A 265 -6.26 -15.30 22.98
C GLN A 265 -6.56 -13.93 23.62
N ALA A 266 -5.74 -13.52 24.59
CA ALA A 266 -5.82 -12.21 25.23
C ALA A 266 -5.71 -11.06 24.23
N TRP A 267 -4.70 -11.12 23.36
CA TRP A 267 -4.50 -10.11 22.33
C TRP A 267 -5.67 -10.08 21.34
N LEU A 268 -6.16 -11.24 20.90
CA LEU A 268 -7.31 -11.32 19.99
C LEU A 268 -8.57 -10.74 20.62
N ALA A 269 -8.85 -11.02 21.89
CA ALA A 269 -10.00 -10.46 22.61
C ALA A 269 -9.93 -8.93 22.67
N MET A 270 -8.76 -8.36 22.98
CA MET A 270 -8.56 -6.90 22.94
C MET A 270 -8.75 -6.34 21.52
N ALA A 271 -8.15 -6.98 20.51
CA ALA A 271 -8.16 -6.49 19.14
C ALA A 271 -9.55 -6.54 18.47
N THR A 272 -10.38 -7.55 18.80
CA THR A 272 -11.68 -7.75 18.14
C THR A 272 -12.88 -7.37 18.99
N LEU A 273 -12.88 -7.71 20.28
CA LEU A 273 -14.01 -7.48 21.18
C LEU A 273 -13.90 -6.16 21.95
N ASP A 274 -12.74 -5.49 21.90
CA ASP A 274 -12.44 -4.30 22.71
C ASP A 274 -12.62 -4.55 24.22
N GLU A 275 -12.42 -5.80 24.65
CA GLU A 275 -12.43 -6.19 26.07
C GLU A 275 -11.16 -5.67 26.75
N VAL A 276 -11.29 -4.92 27.84
CA VAL A 276 -10.15 -4.41 28.63
C VAL A 276 -9.54 -5.57 29.41
N TYR A 277 -8.24 -5.78 29.27
CA TYR A 277 -7.51 -6.80 30.01
C TYR A 277 -7.31 -6.34 31.47
N GLU A 278 -7.91 -7.04 32.43
CA GLU A 278 -7.42 -7.04 33.82
C GLU A 278 -6.36 -8.14 33.92
N GLU A 279 -5.10 -7.78 34.16
CA GLU A 279 -4.05 -8.75 34.45
C GLU A 279 -4.34 -9.45 35.78
N THR A 280 -5.00 -10.61 35.74
CA THR A 280 -5.03 -11.52 36.89
C THR A 280 -3.69 -12.26 36.95
N GLN A 281 -2.65 -11.58 37.45
CA GLN A 281 -1.48 -12.26 38.01
C GLN A 281 -1.90 -12.97 39.31
N GLU A 282 -2.55 -14.12 39.20
CA GLU A 282 -2.76 -15.00 40.35
C GLU A 282 -1.64 -16.06 40.42
N HIS A 283 -1.01 -16.07 41.59
CA HIS A 283 0.14 -16.85 41.99
C HIS A 283 0.05 -18.36 41.71
N GLU A 284 0.85 -18.85 40.76
CA GLU A 284 1.27 -20.26 40.69
C GLU A 284 2.72 -20.45 41.19
N GLN A 285 3.19 -19.56 42.06
CA GLN A 285 4.25 -19.89 43.01
C GLN A 285 3.57 -20.05 44.36
N HIS A 286 3.37 -21.29 44.80
CA HIS A 286 3.36 -21.80 46.18
C HIS A 286 2.59 -23.14 46.20
N GLN A 287 3.29 -24.24 45.93
CA GLN A 287 3.17 -25.51 46.68
C GLN A 287 4.06 -26.59 46.06
N ILE A 288 5.36 -26.52 46.34
CA ILE A 288 6.18 -27.73 46.47
C ILE A 288 7.03 -27.55 47.73
N THR A 289 6.44 -27.85 48.88
CA THR A 289 7.22 -28.18 50.07
C THR A 289 6.64 -29.37 50.79
N ALA A 290 7.47 -30.42 50.81
CA ALA A 290 7.59 -31.48 51.81
C ALA A 290 6.44 -32.49 51.96
N ALA A 291 6.67 -33.68 51.41
CA ALA A 291 6.43 -34.92 52.15
C ALA A 291 7.67 -35.81 51.98
N LYS A 292 8.42 -35.98 53.07
CA LYS A 292 9.45 -37.03 53.22
C LYS A 292 8.78 -38.21 53.93
N GLY A 293 8.78 -39.38 53.31
CA GLY A 293 8.44 -40.65 53.95
C GLY A 293 8.27 -41.79 52.93
N SER A 294 9.21 -42.75 52.95
CA SER A 294 9.16 -44.16 52.50
C SER A 294 8.09 -44.56 51.47
N ASP A 295 8.39 -45.15 50.33
CA ASP A 295 8.99 -46.50 50.21
C ASP A 295 9.47 -46.72 48.76
N THR A 296 10.61 -47.37 48.57
CA THR A 296 11.24 -47.57 47.25
C THR A 296 10.46 -48.60 46.42
N GLY A 297 9.66 -48.13 45.46
CA GLY A 297 9.02 -48.96 44.43
C GLY A 297 7.92 -48.27 43.62
N ASP A 298 7.14 -47.37 44.24
CA ASP A 298 5.97 -46.70 43.64
C ASP A 298 6.25 -45.27 43.12
N ASP A 299 7.40 -44.69 43.47
CA ASP A 299 7.77 -43.32 43.08
C ASP A 299 8.07 -43.21 41.57
N GLU A 300 8.60 -44.26 40.94
CA GLU A 300 8.94 -44.26 39.52
C GLU A 300 7.69 -44.37 38.64
N LEU A 301 6.70 -45.17 39.08
CA LEU A 301 5.40 -45.28 38.42
C LEU A 301 4.55 -44.02 38.64
N SER A 302 4.57 -43.43 39.84
CA SER A 302 3.92 -42.13 40.09
C SER A 302 4.55 -41.00 39.28
N ALA A 303 5.89 -40.98 39.16
CA ALA A 303 6.58 -40.02 38.30
C ALA A 303 6.26 -40.24 36.82
N LEU A 304 6.21 -41.48 36.33
CA LEU A 304 5.82 -41.80 34.97
C LEU A 304 4.34 -41.45 34.68
N ILE A 305 3.44 -41.68 35.63
CA ILE A 305 2.03 -41.28 35.53
C ILE A 305 1.93 -39.74 35.52
N ALA A 306 2.67 -39.04 36.37
CA ALA A 306 2.70 -37.58 36.37
C ALA A 306 3.27 -37.00 35.05
N VAL A 307 4.31 -37.64 34.49
CA VAL A 307 4.88 -37.28 33.17
C VAL A 307 3.88 -37.59 32.05
N TYR A 308 3.18 -38.71 32.12
CA TYR A 308 2.14 -39.08 31.16
C TYR A 308 0.93 -38.15 31.25
N GLU A 309 0.46 -37.80 32.45
CA GLU A 309 -0.62 -36.85 32.66
C GLU A 309 -0.24 -35.43 32.25
N ALA A 310 1.00 -35.00 32.52
CA ALA A 310 1.53 -33.73 32.02
C ALA A 310 1.64 -33.74 30.49
N SER A 311 2.06 -34.85 29.89
CA SER A 311 2.11 -35.01 28.43
C SER A 311 0.70 -35.05 27.83
N LYS A 312 -0.26 -35.70 28.49
CA LYS A 312 -1.67 -35.74 28.10
C LYS A 312 -2.30 -34.36 28.19
N LYS A 313 -2.04 -33.59 29.25
CA LYS A 313 -2.48 -32.18 29.39
C LYS A 313 -1.84 -31.25 28.35
N ARG A 314 -0.61 -31.55 27.87
CA ARG A 314 0.04 -30.80 26.78
C ARG A 314 -0.49 -31.15 25.39
N LEU A 315 -0.91 -32.41 25.19
CA LEU A 315 -1.39 -32.93 23.91
C LEU A 315 -2.89 -32.70 23.69
N GLN A 316 -3.66 -32.66 24.77
CA GLN A 316 -5.01 -32.13 24.74
C GLN A 316 -4.88 -30.63 24.43
N LEU A 317 -5.56 -30.16 23.37
CA LEU A 317 -6.03 -28.78 23.39
C LEU A 317 -6.64 -28.59 24.78
N THR A 318 -6.38 -27.47 25.45
CA THR A 318 -7.34 -26.99 26.43
C THR A 318 -8.65 -26.87 25.66
N THR A 319 -9.43 -27.95 25.66
CA THR A 319 -10.74 -28.01 25.04
C THR A 319 -11.59 -27.22 26.00
N ASP A 320 -11.57 -25.90 25.80
CA ASP A 320 -12.61 -25.04 26.27
C ASP A 320 -13.93 -25.76 25.95
N PRO A 321 -14.84 -25.89 26.93
CA PRO A 321 -16.15 -26.47 26.71
C PRO A 321 -16.74 -25.98 25.38
N LEU A 322 -17.40 -26.87 24.63
CA LEU A 322 -18.06 -26.50 23.38
C LEU A 322 -18.96 -25.27 23.57
N SER A 323 -19.59 -25.14 24.74
CA SER A 323 -20.35 -23.96 25.14
C SER A 323 -19.55 -22.66 25.09
N GLU A 324 -18.33 -22.62 25.64
CA GLU A 324 -17.48 -21.42 25.63
C GLU A 324 -17.04 -21.03 24.21
N THR A 325 -16.72 -22.04 23.38
CA THR A 325 -16.37 -21.83 21.97
C THR A 325 -17.57 -21.27 21.17
N VAL A 326 -18.77 -21.79 21.42
CA VAL A 326 -20.01 -21.32 20.80
C VAL A 326 -20.38 -19.91 21.28
N ASP A 327 -20.22 -19.61 22.57
CA ASP A 327 -20.50 -18.29 23.14
C ASP A 327 -19.55 -17.23 22.54
N LEU A 328 -18.25 -17.53 22.42
CA LEU A 328 -17.29 -16.67 21.75
C LEU A 328 -17.65 -16.44 20.28
N LEU A 329 -18.03 -17.49 19.56
CA LEU A 329 -18.48 -17.39 18.16
C LEU A 329 -19.71 -16.46 18.04
N GLN A 330 -20.68 -16.57 18.94
CA GLN A 330 -21.84 -15.68 18.96
C GLN A 330 -21.46 -14.23 19.24
N LYS A 331 -20.56 -13.98 20.22
CA LYS A 331 -20.02 -12.64 20.48
C LYS A 331 -19.35 -12.04 19.25
N LEU A 332 -18.50 -12.81 18.57
CA LEU A 332 -17.79 -12.37 17.36
C LEU A 332 -18.75 -12.10 16.21
N ARG A 333 -19.76 -12.96 15.98
CA ARG A 333 -20.80 -12.72 14.96
C ARG A 333 -21.61 -11.47 15.24
N HIS A 334 -22.00 -11.25 16.50
CA HIS A 334 -22.67 -10.01 16.90
C HIS A 334 -21.79 -8.79 16.66
N ARG A 335 -20.50 -8.88 17.03
CA ARG A 335 -19.52 -7.81 16.81
C ARG A 335 -19.33 -7.51 15.32
N LEU A 336 -19.21 -8.55 14.49
CA LEU A 336 -19.09 -8.44 13.04
C LEU A 336 -20.32 -7.77 12.42
N HIS A 337 -21.52 -8.17 12.84
CA HIS A 337 -22.76 -7.58 12.35
C HIS A 337 -22.85 -6.09 12.71
N LYS A 338 -22.56 -5.73 13.97
CA LYS A 338 -22.50 -4.33 14.43
C LYS A 338 -21.47 -3.51 13.65
N LEU A 339 -20.30 -4.11 13.36
CA LEU A 339 -19.26 -3.47 12.58
C LEU A 339 -19.73 -3.22 11.14
N ARG A 340 -20.31 -4.22 10.47
CA ARG A 340 -20.83 -4.11 9.10
C ARG A 340 -21.95 -3.09 8.97
N ASP A 341 -22.87 -3.02 9.93
CA ASP A 341 -23.92 -2.00 9.94
C ASP A 341 -23.33 -0.59 10.07
N GLY A 342 -22.32 -0.41 10.94
CA GLY A 342 -21.59 0.85 11.06
C GLY A 342 -20.85 1.22 9.77
N VAL A 343 -20.15 0.27 9.15
CA VAL A 343 -19.45 0.48 7.87
C VAL A 343 -20.44 0.87 6.78
N ARG A 344 -21.59 0.19 6.67
CA ARG A 344 -22.61 0.52 5.69
C ARG A 344 -23.06 1.97 5.83
N THR A 345 -23.32 2.43 7.06
CA THR A 345 -23.71 3.84 7.28
C THR A 345 -22.62 4.84 6.89
N VAL A 346 -21.35 4.52 7.18
CA VAL A 346 -20.20 5.36 6.82
C VAL A 346 -19.97 5.37 5.31
N GLU A 347 -20.16 4.25 4.63
CA GLU A 347 -20.03 4.15 3.17
C GLU A 347 -21.18 4.84 2.44
N GLU A 348 -22.41 4.75 2.95
CA GLU A 348 -23.55 5.53 2.45
C GLU A 348 -23.27 7.04 2.56
N GLU A 349 -22.75 7.50 3.71
CA GLU A 349 -22.34 8.89 3.87
C GLU A 349 -21.18 9.27 2.92
N ARG A 350 -20.15 8.42 2.83
CA ARG A 350 -19.00 8.66 1.93
C ARG A 350 -19.45 8.79 0.48
N THR A 351 -20.27 7.87 0.02
CA THR A 351 -20.77 7.84 -1.37
C THR A 351 -21.68 9.03 -1.68
N ALA A 352 -22.48 9.49 -0.71
CA ALA A 352 -23.25 10.73 -0.84
C ALA A 352 -22.33 11.95 -1.01
N VAL A 353 -21.31 12.09 -0.16
CA VAL A 353 -20.35 13.21 -0.24
C VAL A 353 -19.49 13.13 -1.51
N GLU A 354 -19.07 11.94 -1.94
CA GLU A 354 -18.38 11.73 -3.22
C GLU A 354 -19.26 12.09 -4.42
N GLY A 355 -20.56 11.81 -4.32
CA GLY A 355 -21.58 12.22 -5.29
C GLY A 355 -21.68 13.74 -5.40
N GLU A 356 -21.83 14.44 -4.27
CA GLU A 356 -21.84 15.90 -4.19
C GLU A 356 -20.55 16.51 -4.78
N LEU A 357 -19.39 15.98 -4.39
CA LEU A 357 -18.09 16.41 -4.91
C LEU A 357 -18.04 16.26 -6.44
N LYS A 358 -18.44 15.11 -6.97
CA LYS A 358 -18.43 14.85 -8.41
C LYS A 358 -19.37 15.78 -9.15
N GLU A 359 -20.57 16.01 -8.63
CA GLU A 359 -21.53 16.96 -9.19
C GLU A 359 -20.94 18.38 -9.24
N LYS A 360 -20.31 18.84 -8.16
CA LYS A 360 -19.65 20.16 -8.12
C LYS A 360 -18.46 20.25 -9.06
N LEU A 361 -17.68 19.20 -9.22
CA LEU A 361 -16.61 19.16 -10.21
C LEU A 361 -17.16 19.21 -11.63
N THR A 362 -18.27 18.56 -11.92
CA THR A 362 -18.92 18.64 -13.24
C THR A 362 -19.55 20.02 -13.50
N GLU A 363 -20.12 20.67 -12.48
CA GLU A 363 -20.63 22.04 -12.57
C GLU A 363 -19.49 23.02 -12.87
N VAL A 364 -18.40 22.95 -12.09
CA VAL A 364 -17.21 23.78 -12.33
C VAL A 364 -16.70 23.55 -13.75
N ARG A 365 -16.53 22.29 -14.18
CA ARG A 365 -16.10 21.99 -15.55
C ARG A 365 -17.04 22.57 -16.59
N GLY A 366 -18.36 22.40 -16.46
CA GLY A 366 -19.34 22.94 -17.41
C GLY A 366 -19.24 24.45 -17.58
N ASN A 367 -19.05 25.19 -16.48
CA ASN A 367 -18.90 26.65 -16.53
C ASN A 367 -17.67 27.11 -17.32
N TYR A 368 -16.60 26.30 -17.35
CA TYR A 368 -15.39 26.62 -18.13
C TYR A 368 -15.40 26.01 -19.52
N ASP A 369 -16.02 24.84 -19.74
CA ASP A 369 -16.10 24.22 -21.07
C ASP A 369 -16.85 25.15 -22.05
N GLU A 370 -17.85 25.91 -21.59
CA GLU A 370 -18.57 26.91 -22.42
C GLU A 370 -17.70 28.10 -22.87
N THR A 371 -16.56 28.36 -22.22
CA THR A 371 -15.72 29.53 -22.49
C THR A 371 -14.32 29.16 -22.98
N MET A 372 -13.68 28.14 -22.40
CA MET A 372 -12.35 27.67 -22.78
C MET A 372 -12.35 26.95 -24.13
N VAL A 373 -13.31 26.06 -24.39
CA VAL A 373 -13.33 25.27 -25.65
C VAL A 373 -13.44 26.18 -26.88
N PRO A 374 -14.37 27.16 -26.93
CA PRO A 374 -14.40 28.09 -28.07
C PRO A 374 -13.14 28.95 -28.22
N LEU A 375 -12.48 29.30 -27.10
CA LEU A 375 -11.23 30.06 -27.13
C LEU A 375 -10.05 29.21 -27.59
N GLU A 376 -10.01 27.92 -27.24
CA GLU A 376 -9.04 26.94 -27.74
C GLU A 376 -9.19 26.77 -29.26
N ASP A 377 -10.42 26.54 -29.74
CA ASP A 377 -10.72 26.41 -31.18
C ASP A 377 -10.28 27.67 -31.96
N GLN A 378 -10.59 28.86 -31.42
CA GLN A 378 -10.19 30.13 -32.03
C GLN A 378 -8.67 30.33 -32.03
N LEU A 379 -8.00 29.97 -30.93
CA LEU A 379 -6.55 30.07 -30.81
C LEU A 379 -5.85 29.10 -31.78
N GLU A 380 -6.38 27.89 -31.95
CA GLU A 380 -5.88 26.92 -32.93
C GLU A 380 -6.01 27.47 -34.35
N GLU A 381 -7.20 27.95 -34.75
CA GLU A 381 -7.43 28.53 -36.08
C GLU A 381 -6.50 29.73 -36.36
N MET A 382 -6.34 30.63 -35.37
CA MET A 382 -5.43 31.78 -35.51
C MET A 382 -3.97 31.36 -35.59
N THR A 383 -3.55 30.37 -34.81
CA THR A 383 -2.18 29.86 -34.83
C THR A 383 -1.88 29.16 -36.16
N GLU A 384 -2.82 28.38 -36.69
CA GLU A 384 -2.70 27.79 -38.02
C GLU A 384 -2.58 28.88 -39.10
N CYS A 385 -3.43 29.91 -39.04
CA CYS A 385 -3.34 31.05 -39.96
C CYS A 385 -1.99 31.78 -39.87
N PHE A 386 -1.46 31.96 -38.67
CA PHE A 386 -0.13 32.55 -38.44
C PHE A 386 0.96 31.71 -39.10
N VAL A 387 1.00 30.41 -38.78
CA VAL A 387 2.00 29.48 -39.30
C VAL A 387 1.94 29.41 -40.82
N GLN A 388 0.74 29.35 -41.42
CA GLN A 388 0.58 29.34 -42.88
C GLN A 388 1.09 30.62 -43.55
N ARG A 389 0.85 31.81 -42.96
CA ARG A 389 1.34 33.08 -43.52
C ARG A 389 2.86 33.23 -43.36
N VAL A 390 3.41 32.82 -42.22
CA VAL A 390 4.86 32.84 -41.97
C VAL A 390 5.60 31.86 -42.88
N THR A 391 5.07 30.63 -43.07
CA THR A 391 5.68 29.62 -43.94
C THR A 391 5.60 29.97 -45.43
N ARG A 392 4.50 30.57 -45.90
CA ARG A 392 4.42 31.13 -47.27
C ARG A 392 5.48 32.20 -47.53
N LYS A 393 5.88 32.97 -46.50
CA LYS A 393 6.95 33.98 -46.60
C LYS A 393 8.31 33.35 -46.90
N VAL A 394 8.58 32.16 -46.35
CA VAL A 394 9.85 31.42 -46.53
C VAL A 394 10.01 30.92 -47.97
N ASP A 395 8.94 30.42 -48.60
CA ASP A 395 8.98 29.90 -49.98
C ASP A 395 9.16 31.01 -51.03
N VAL A 396 8.64 32.22 -50.79
CA VAL A 396 8.81 33.37 -51.71
C VAL A 396 10.23 33.95 -51.63
N THR A 397 10.87 33.93 -50.46
CA THR A 397 12.28 34.34 -50.31
C THR A 397 13.29 33.34 -50.88
N ALA A 398 12.92 32.06 -51.04
CA ALA A 398 13.76 31.03 -51.62
C ALA A 398 13.82 31.06 -53.17
N ALA A 399 13.02 31.91 -53.82
CA ALA A 399 12.92 32.00 -55.29
C ALA A 399 13.84 33.05 -55.94
N HIS A 400 14.81 33.63 -55.22
CA HIS A 400 15.86 34.45 -55.83
C HIS A 400 17.02 33.58 -56.34
N PRO A 401 17.46 33.72 -57.62
CA PRO A 401 18.59 32.95 -58.13
C PRO A 401 19.90 33.41 -57.45
N PRO A 402 20.85 32.50 -57.19
CA PRO A 402 22.13 32.87 -56.59
C PRO A 402 22.93 33.76 -57.56
N PRO A 403 23.68 34.76 -57.05
CA PRO A 403 24.63 35.48 -57.88
C PRO A 403 25.73 34.52 -58.35
N ALA A 404 26.09 34.68 -59.62
CA ALA A 404 27.01 33.84 -60.35
C ALA A 404 28.33 33.54 -59.59
N THR A 405 28.68 32.27 -59.63
CA THR A 405 29.98 31.69 -59.30
C THR A 405 31.14 32.47 -59.93
N THR A 406 32.14 32.83 -59.12
CA THR A 406 33.53 32.86 -59.57
C THR A 406 34.28 31.78 -58.80
N ALA A 407 34.74 30.78 -59.54
CA ALA A 407 35.48 29.63 -59.05
C ALA A 407 36.91 29.99 -58.64
N ALA A 408 37.40 29.40 -57.54
CA ALA A 408 38.79 28.91 -57.43
C ALA A 408 38.95 27.93 -56.25
N ASN A 409 39.33 26.69 -56.59
CA ASN A 409 40.12 25.69 -55.84
C ASN A 409 39.49 25.08 -54.57
N ILE A 410 38.97 23.83 -54.57
CA ILE A 410 39.54 22.47 -54.76
C ILE A 410 40.58 22.04 -53.70
N ALA A 411 40.18 20.95 -53.02
CA ALA A 411 40.88 20.04 -52.09
C ALA A 411 41.14 20.65 -50.70
N ASP A 412 40.71 20.05 -49.59
CA ASP A 412 40.93 18.64 -49.23
C ASP A 412 40.04 18.16 -48.05
N SER A 413 40.03 16.84 -47.82
CA SER A 413 39.56 16.09 -46.64
C SER A 413 38.15 15.48 -46.67
N ALA A 414 38.18 14.17 -46.91
CA ALA A 414 37.08 13.22 -46.88
C ALA A 414 36.75 12.70 -45.45
N ALA A 415 35.53 12.16 -45.38
CA ALA A 415 34.87 11.34 -44.36
C ALA A 415 35.80 10.38 -43.56
N VAL A 416 35.69 10.29 -42.24
CA VAL A 416 34.72 9.51 -41.40
C VAL A 416 34.89 7.98 -41.50
N VAL A 417 34.89 7.37 -40.30
CA VAL A 417 34.71 5.94 -39.95
C VAL A 417 35.99 5.09 -39.81
N ALA A 418 36.36 4.83 -38.56
CA ALA A 418 36.97 3.57 -38.15
C ALA A 418 36.04 2.92 -37.11
N ALA A 419 35.36 1.85 -37.53
CA ALA A 419 34.82 0.83 -36.67
C ALA A 419 35.83 -0.32 -36.63
N SER A 420 36.34 -0.63 -35.44
CA SER A 420 36.79 -1.94 -34.97
C SER A 420 36.96 -1.86 -33.46
#